data_AF-A0A2P2L0P8-F1
#
_entry.id   AF-A0A2P2L0P8-F1
#
_cell.length_a   1.000
_cell.length_b   1.000
_cell.length_c   1.000
_cell.angle_alpha   90.00
_cell.angle_beta   90.00
_cell.angle_gamma   90.00
#
_symmetry.space_group_name_H-M   'P 1'
#
loop_
_entity.id
_entity.type
_entity.pdbx_description
1 polymer ?
#
loop_
_entity_poly.entity_id
_entity_poly.type
_entity_poly.pdbx_seq_one_letter_code
_entity_poly.pdbx_strand_id
1 'polypeptide(L)'
;MTPQSAIYKFMCSSELNVLLYDRRELSGQRNCHPAQVFGLKEEMRSSFSFIDGSFTNSWTDEEVEVATGNSAHPLAMHPLKLKSSYATIKSSARRRDLNCEPFATSYHSKFIGTVDYLWYSDGVVPTRVLDTLPFDSLRKTGGLPCKVIATVVTLFWLMSPFSWKLPGSFPRIRKKNIAESLLLSTSSLK
;
A
#
# COMPACT_ATOMS: atom_id res chain seq x y z
N MET A 1 -7.79 -0.26 11.99
CA MET A 1 -7.31 -1.14 10.91
C MET A 1 -6.16 -0.45 10.19
N THR A 2 -5.21 -1.22 9.68
CA THR A 2 -3.94 -0.76 9.10
C THR A 2 -4.02 0.30 7.99
N PRO A 3 -5.02 0.30 7.07
CA PRO A 3 -5.20 1.38 6.09
C PRO A 3 -5.48 2.77 6.68
N GLN A 4 -5.81 2.86 7.96
CA GLN A 4 -6.07 4.12 8.67
C GLN A 4 -4.90 4.52 9.59
N SER A 5 -3.79 3.77 9.52
CA SER A 5 -2.61 3.97 10.37
C SER A 5 -1.84 5.25 10.02
N ALA A 6 -1.02 5.71 10.97
CA ALA A 6 -0.14 6.86 10.76
C ALA A 6 0.86 6.60 9.63
N ILE A 7 1.41 5.38 9.56
CA ILE A 7 2.35 4.98 8.51
C ILE A 7 1.67 5.01 7.13
N TYR A 8 0.45 4.48 7.00
CA TYR A 8 -0.27 4.56 5.73
C TYR A 8 -0.50 6.01 5.29
N LYS A 9 -0.94 6.86 6.23
CA LYS A 9 -1.13 8.29 5.97
C LYS A 9 0.16 8.94 5.51
N PHE A 10 1.26 8.72 6.23
CA PHE A 10 2.58 9.24 5.88
C PHE A 10 2.97 8.89 4.45
N MET A 11 2.81 7.63 4.04
CA MET A 11 3.12 7.16 2.68
C MET A 11 2.26 7.85 1.61
N CYS A 12 1.00 8.16 1.92
CA CYS A 12 0.07 8.82 1.00
C CYS A 12 0.23 10.35 0.95
N SER A 13 0.42 11.01 2.10
CA SER A 13 0.47 12.47 2.22
C SER A 13 1.88 13.03 2.09
N SER A 14 2.91 12.18 2.12
CA SER A 14 4.33 12.57 2.15
C SER A 14 4.79 13.29 3.41
N GLU A 15 3.88 13.54 4.35
CA GLU A 15 4.12 14.34 5.55
C GLU A 15 3.38 13.72 6.75
N LEU A 16 4.03 13.65 7.90
CA LEU A 16 3.46 13.16 9.15
C LEU A 16 4.02 13.91 10.34
N ASN A 17 3.15 14.58 11.11
CA ASN A 17 3.52 15.09 12.42
C ASN A 17 3.49 13.93 13.44
N VAL A 18 4.66 13.48 13.89
CA VAL A 18 4.80 12.28 14.75
C VAL A 18 4.16 12.45 16.12
N LEU A 19 4.10 13.68 16.64
CA LEU A 19 3.54 13.98 17.96
C LEU A 19 2.01 13.82 18.03
N LEU A 20 1.33 13.79 16.88
CA LEU A 20 -0.11 13.56 16.84
C LEU A 20 -0.49 12.08 17.02
N TYR A 21 0.49 11.19 17.08
CA TYR A 21 0.27 9.74 17.13
C TYR A 21 1.04 9.12 18.29
N ASP A 22 0.43 8.11 18.91
CA ASP A 22 1.14 7.25 19.85
C ASP A 22 2.18 6.42 19.09
N ARG A 23 3.44 6.47 19.53
CA ARG A 23 4.55 5.71 18.94
C ARG A 23 4.27 4.20 18.83
N ARG A 24 3.45 3.65 19.73
CA ARG A 24 3.07 2.22 19.75
C ARG A 24 1.94 1.88 18.79
N GLU A 25 1.25 2.87 18.26
CA GLU A 25 0.07 2.72 17.39
C GLU A 25 0.31 3.25 15.96
N LEU A 26 1.55 3.59 15.61
CA LEU A 26 1.87 4.11 14.27
C LEU A 26 1.46 3.15 13.15
N SER A 27 1.58 1.84 13.36
CA SER A 27 1.16 0.81 12.39
C SER A 27 -0.35 0.54 12.41
N GLY A 28 -1.07 0.97 13.46
CA GLY A 28 -2.50 0.71 13.63
C GLY A 28 -2.88 -0.78 13.74
N GLN A 29 -1.93 -1.64 14.14
CA GLN A 29 -2.09 -3.10 14.19
C GLN A 29 -2.57 -3.64 15.55
N ARG A 30 -2.63 -2.83 16.62
CA ARG A 30 -2.97 -3.33 17.96
C ARG A 30 -4.39 -3.90 18.07
N ASN A 31 -5.32 -3.43 17.24
CA ASN A 31 -6.72 -3.88 17.19
C ASN A 31 -7.04 -4.75 15.95
N CYS A 32 -6.09 -5.57 15.51
CA CYS A 32 -6.23 -6.45 14.34
C CYS A 32 -6.53 -7.92 14.71
N HIS A 33 -6.95 -8.21 15.94
CA HIS A 33 -7.32 -9.57 16.31
C HIS A 33 -8.64 -9.99 15.64
N PRO A 34 -8.75 -11.17 15.00
CA PRO A 34 -9.95 -11.60 14.29
C PRO A 34 -11.22 -11.52 15.11
N ALA A 35 -11.18 -11.89 16.40
CA ALA A 35 -12.35 -11.81 17.27
C ALA A 35 -12.89 -10.37 17.42
N GLN A 36 -11.98 -9.39 17.54
CA GLN A 36 -12.34 -7.96 17.64
C GLN A 36 -12.86 -7.44 16.30
N VAL A 37 -12.20 -7.79 15.20
CA VAL A 37 -12.57 -7.32 13.85
C VAL A 37 -13.87 -7.95 13.34
N PHE A 38 -14.14 -9.23 13.67
CA PHE A 38 -15.38 -9.91 13.30
C PHE A 38 -16.55 -9.64 14.26
N GLY A 39 -16.34 -8.89 15.34
CA GLY A 39 -17.37 -8.63 16.36
C GLY A 39 -17.79 -9.87 17.15
N LEU A 40 -16.92 -10.87 17.25
CA LEU A 40 -17.15 -12.11 17.98
C LEU A 40 -16.64 -11.94 19.44
N LYS A 41 -17.50 -11.38 20.30
CA LYS A 41 -17.37 -11.17 21.76
C LYS A 41 -16.63 -9.91 22.27
N GLU A 42 -17.30 -9.25 23.22
CA GLU A 42 -16.92 -8.08 24.04
C GLU A 42 -15.93 -8.36 25.20
N GLU A 43 -15.38 -9.57 25.35
CA GLU A 43 -14.65 -9.93 26.58
C GLU A 43 -13.23 -10.43 26.38
N MET A 44 -12.50 -9.86 25.43
CA MET A 44 -11.06 -10.07 25.40
C MET A 44 -10.35 -8.79 24.98
N ARG A 45 -10.37 -7.80 25.88
CA ARG A 45 -9.20 -6.90 26.00
C ARG A 45 -8.02 -7.82 26.19
N SER A 46 -7.17 -7.91 25.16
CA SER A 46 -6.04 -8.82 25.19
C SER A 46 -5.25 -8.59 26.48
N SER A 47 -4.85 -9.66 27.16
CA SER A 47 -4.06 -9.55 28.40
C SER A 47 -2.75 -8.77 28.24
N PHE A 48 -2.36 -8.42 27.00
CA PHE A 48 -1.25 -7.54 26.66
C PHE A 48 -1.50 -6.05 26.98
N SER A 49 -2.76 -5.62 27.15
CA SER A 49 -3.10 -4.22 27.43
C SER A 49 -2.75 -3.76 28.86
N PHE A 50 -2.54 -4.69 29.79
CA PHE A 50 -2.30 -4.36 31.22
C PHE A 50 -0.84 -4.05 31.54
N ILE A 51 0.12 -4.43 30.69
CA ILE A 51 1.56 -4.12 30.88
C ILE A 51 1.88 -2.71 30.33
N ASP A 52 0.97 -2.13 29.55
CA ASP A 52 1.19 -0.89 28.78
C ASP A 52 1.21 0.37 29.67
N GLY A 53 0.63 0.33 30.87
CA GLY A 53 0.33 1.52 31.69
C GLY A 53 1.50 2.18 32.44
N SER A 54 2.72 1.65 32.38
CA SER A 54 3.86 2.15 33.18
C SER A 54 4.91 2.96 32.41
N PHE A 55 4.80 3.05 31.08
CA PHE A 55 5.72 3.85 30.28
C PHE A 55 4.97 5.03 29.70
N THR A 56 5.56 6.21 29.79
CA THR A 56 5.04 7.38 29.10
C THR A 56 4.94 7.05 27.61
N ASN A 57 3.72 7.13 27.06
CA ASN A 57 3.48 7.00 25.62
C ASN A 57 3.90 8.27 24.86
N SER A 58 4.55 9.21 25.55
CA SER A 58 5.13 10.41 24.97
C SER A 58 6.41 10.07 24.23
N TRP A 59 6.61 10.74 23.10
CA TRP A 59 7.88 10.80 22.41
C TRP A 59 8.91 11.57 23.25
N THR A 60 10.16 11.14 23.26
CA THR A 60 11.28 11.98 23.72
C THR A 60 11.81 12.85 22.58
N ASP A 61 12.52 13.93 22.91
CA ASP A 61 13.08 14.83 21.89
C ASP A 61 14.07 14.08 20.98
N GLU A 62 14.85 13.13 21.52
CA GLU A 62 15.74 12.27 20.76
C GLU A 62 14.98 11.32 19.83
N GLU A 63 13.86 10.74 20.29
CA GLU A 63 13.01 9.90 19.43
C GLU A 63 12.39 10.71 18.28
N VAL A 64 11.99 11.96 18.53
CA VAL A 64 11.48 12.87 17.49
C VAL A 64 12.58 13.20 16.50
N GLU A 65 13.78 13.54 16.97
CA GLU A 65 14.92 13.83 16.10
C GLU A 65 15.28 12.63 15.22
N VAL A 66 15.31 11.42 15.79
CA VAL A 66 15.57 10.18 15.01
C VAL A 66 14.48 9.92 13.97
N ALA A 67 13.21 10.12 14.32
CA ALA A 67 12.10 9.85 13.42
C ALA A 67 11.98 10.87 12.27
N THR A 68 12.34 12.13 12.52
CA THR A 68 12.14 13.25 11.58
C THR A 68 13.42 13.71 10.89
N GLY A 69 14.58 13.37 11.46
CA GLY A 69 15.88 13.95 11.11
C GLY A 69 16.05 15.41 11.54
N ASN A 70 15.14 15.96 12.36
CA ASN A 70 15.15 17.36 12.77
C ASN A 70 14.59 17.55 14.19
N SER A 71 15.46 17.88 15.14
CA SER A 71 15.07 18.14 16.53
C SER A 71 14.16 19.38 16.73
N ALA A 72 14.13 20.32 15.78
CA ALA A 72 13.31 21.52 15.88
C ALA A 72 11.88 21.33 15.34
N HIS A 73 11.63 20.30 14.53
CA HIS A 73 10.36 20.12 13.83
C HIS A 73 9.87 18.67 13.86
N PRO A 74 8.70 18.37 14.46
CA PRO A 74 8.16 17.02 14.59
C PRO A 74 7.57 16.46 13.28
N LEU A 75 7.85 17.10 12.14
CA LEU A 75 7.28 16.77 10.84
C LEU A 75 8.25 15.85 10.09
N ALA A 76 7.90 14.56 10.00
CA ALA A 76 8.56 13.63 9.10
C ALA A 76 8.05 13.87 7.68
N MET A 77 8.96 13.89 6.69
CA MET A 77 8.61 14.12 5.29
C MET A 77 9.35 13.17 4.35
N HIS A 78 8.75 12.86 3.20
CA HIS A 78 9.44 12.18 2.10
C HIS A 78 9.11 12.81 0.74
N PRO A 79 10.03 12.82 -0.23
CA PRO A 79 9.80 13.50 -1.51
C PRO A 79 8.89 12.72 -2.48
N LEU A 80 8.58 11.45 -2.17
CA LEU A 80 7.84 10.57 -3.08
C LEU A 80 6.35 10.89 -3.07
N LYS A 81 5.72 10.92 -4.25
CA LYS A 81 4.26 11.05 -4.42
C LYS A 81 3.66 9.66 -4.66
N LEU A 82 3.43 8.92 -3.59
CA LEU A 82 3.02 7.52 -3.67
C LEU A 82 1.50 7.37 -3.61
N LYS A 83 1.01 6.39 -4.34
CA LYS A 83 -0.39 5.97 -4.35
C LYS A 83 -0.44 4.46 -4.20
N SER A 84 -1.40 3.97 -3.42
CA SER A 84 -1.62 2.53 -3.29
C SER A 84 -2.30 1.99 -4.54
N SER A 85 -1.77 0.89 -5.08
CA SER A 85 -2.38 0.20 -6.22
C SER A 85 -3.76 -0.34 -5.84
N TYR A 86 -3.92 -0.85 -4.62
CA TYR A 86 -5.17 -1.39 -4.14
C TYR A 86 -6.29 -0.35 -4.07
N ALA A 87 -5.98 0.90 -3.73
CA ALA A 87 -6.94 2.01 -3.69
C ALA A 87 -7.54 2.39 -5.06
N THR A 88 -6.98 1.89 -6.18
CA THR A 88 -7.49 2.18 -7.53
C THR A 88 -8.79 1.44 -7.85
N ILE A 89 -9.09 0.35 -7.14
CA ILE A 89 -10.30 -0.45 -7.35
C ILE A 89 -11.49 0.22 -6.65
N LYS A 90 -12.38 0.81 -7.43
CA LYS A 90 -13.68 1.31 -6.95
C LYS A 90 -14.67 0.12 -6.88
N SER A 91 -14.69 -0.58 -5.75
CA SER A 91 -15.66 -1.67 -5.50
C SER A 91 -16.62 -1.35 -4.35
N SER A 92 -17.69 -2.13 -4.22
CA SER A 92 -18.71 -1.94 -3.20
C SER A 92 -18.15 -1.98 -1.77
N ALA A 93 -18.67 -1.12 -0.89
CA ALA A 93 -18.30 -0.93 0.52
C ALA A 93 -18.22 -2.19 1.41
N ARG A 94 -18.70 -3.36 0.95
CA ARG A 94 -18.60 -4.63 1.68
C ARG A 94 -17.24 -5.34 1.57
N ARG A 95 -16.32 -4.86 0.72
CA ARG A 95 -14.99 -5.47 0.54
C ARG A 95 -13.82 -4.57 0.88
N ARG A 96 -14.08 -3.27 1.08
CA ARG A 96 -13.05 -2.24 1.19
C ARG A 96 -13.39 -1.22 2.26
N ASP A 97 -12.36 -0.57 2.76
CA ASP A 97 -12.48 0.51 3.73
C ASP A 97 -12.76 1.87 3.06
N LEU A 98 -12.76 2.94 3.85
CA LEU A 98 -12.96 4.32 3.38
C LEU A 98 -11.86 4.79 2.41
N ASN A 99 -10.66 4.22 2.48
CA ASN A 99 -9.54 4.51 1.59
C ASN A 99 -9.56 3.64 0.32
N CYS A 100 -10.63 2.87 0.10
CA CYS A 100 -10.73 1.87 -0.96
C CYS A 100 -9.63 0.80 -0.88
N GLU A 101 -9.04 0.59 0.31
CA GLU A 101 -8.11 -0.48 0.58
C GLU A 101 -8.86 -1.78 0.90
N PRO A 102 -8.30 -2.96 0.62
CA PRO A 102 -8.91 -4.22 1.01
C PRO A 102 -9.00 -4.34 2.53
N PHE A 103 -9.94 -5.15 3.01
CA PHE A 103 -10.05 -5.45 4.45
C PHE A 103 -8.84 -6.21 5.00
N ALA A 104 -8.29 -7.14 4.22
CA ALA A 104 -7.12 -7.91 4.63
C ALA A 104 -6.31 -8.42 3.44
N THR A 105 -4.99 -8.31 3.57
CA THR A 105 -4.01 -9.01 2.72
C THR A 105 -3.42 -10.22 3.46
N SER A 106 -3.43 -10.16 4.80
CA SER A 106 -3.02 -11.24 5.68
C SER A 106 -4.13 -11.59 6.67
N TYR A 107 -4.36 -12.90 6.84
CA TYR A 107 -5.37 -13.41 7.76
C TYR A 107 -4.96 -14.76 8.34
N HIS A 108 -4.83 -14.82 9.67
CA HIS A 108 -4.67 -16.05 10.44
C HIS A 108 -5.43 -15.95 11.77
N SER A 109 -5.36 -16.99 12.60
CA SER A 109 -6.15 -17.10 13.84
C SER A 109 -5.95 -15.96 14.86
N LYS A 110 -4.86 -15.20 14.76
CA LYS A 110 -4.50 -14.12 15.71
C LYS A 110 -4.44 -12.74 15.06
N PHE A 111 -4.52 -12.66 13.74
CA PHE A 111 -4.38 -11.39 13.02
C PHE A 111 -5.22 -11.38 11.75
N ILE A 112 -5.89 -10.26 11.51
CA ILE A 112 -6.50 -9.92 10.23
C ILE A 112 -6.22 -8.45 9.91
N GLY A 113 -5.71 -8.19 8.71
CA GLY A 113 -5.48 -6.82 8.27
C GLY A 113 -4.69 -6.72 6.96
N THR A 114 -4.60 -5.48 6.48
CA THR A 114 -3.86 -5.12 5.26
C THR A 114 -2.47 -4.67 5.65
N VAL A 115 -1.47 -5.52 5.40
CA VAL A 115 -0.07 -5.28 5.76
C VAL A 115 0.84 -5.25 4.54
N ASP A 116 0.32 -5.71 3.41
CA ASP A 116 1.03 -5.78 2.15
C ASP A 116 0.51 -4.67 1.25
N TYR A 117 1.41 -3.82 0.78
CA TYR A 117 1.07 -2.68 -0.05
C TYR A 117 1.96 -2.66 -1.28
N LEU A 118 1.35 -2.30 -2.41
CA LEU A 118 2.06 -2.05 -3.64
C LEU A 118 1.87 -0.58 -4.01
N TRP A 119 2.90 0.21 -3.73
CA TRP A 119 2.93 1.65 -4.00
C TRP A 119 3.42 1.94 -5.40
N TYR A 120 2.85 2.95 -6.05
CA TYR A 120 3.32 3.47 -7.32
C TYR A 120 3.43 4.99 -7.27
N SER A 121 4.36 5.54 -8.04
CA SER A 121 4.54 6.98 -8.22
C SER A 121 3.86 7.49 -9.49
N ASP A 122 3.78 8.81 -9.64
CA ASP A 122 3.29 9.41 -10.87
C ASP A 122 4.12 8.97 -12.09
N GLY A 123 3.44 8.81 -13.23
CA GLY A 123 4.04 8.28 -14.46
C GLY A 123 3.93 6.76 -14.61
N VAL A 124 3.64 6.04 -13.53
CA VAL A 124 3.29 4.62 -13.53
C VAL A 124 1.83 4.47 -13.15
N VAL A 125 1.09 3.58 -13.80
CA VAL A 125 -0.27 3.22 -13.36
C VAL A 125 -0.45 1.71 -13.36
N PRO A 126 -1.13 1.16 -12.33
CA PRO A 126 -1.52 -0.24 -12.36
C PRO A 126 -2.55 -0.44 -13.47
N THR A 127 -2.27 -1.39 -14.38
CA THR A 127 -3.17 -1.72 -15.49
C THR A 127 -4.35 -2.56 -15.00
N ARG A 128 -4.07 -3.45 -14.04
CA ARG A 128 -5.04 -4.29 -13.34
C ARG A 128 -4.55 -4.53 -11.93
N VAL A 129 -5.49 -4.64 -11.01
CA VAL A 129 -5.23 -5.00 -9.61
C VAL A 129 -6.21 -6.12 -9.26
N LEU A 130 -5.71 -7.17 -8.64
CA LEU A 130 -6.54 -8.28 -8.20
C LEU A 130 -7.23 -7.91 -6.89
N ASP A 131 -8.56 -8.10 -6.84
CA ASP A 131 -9.36 -7.78 -5.65
C ASP A 131 -9.26 -8.88 -4.60
N THR A 132 -9.16 -8.54 -3.31
CA THR A 132 -8.98 -9.51 -2.22
C THR A 132 -10.26 -10.30 -1.92
N LEU A 133 -10.12 -11.39 -1.17
CA LEU A 133 -11.27 -12.18 -0.75
C LEU A 133 -12.28 -11.35 0.09
N PRO A 134 -13.59 -11.51 -0.13
CA PRO A 134 -14.60 -10.85 0.69
C PRO A 134 -14.51 -11.23 2.17
N PHE A 135 -14.91 -10.29 3.03
CA PHE A 135 -14.89 -10.45 4.48
C PHE A 135 -15.63 -11.71 4.97
N ASP A 136 -16.80 -12.02 4.41
CA ASP A 136 -17.57 -13.21 4.77
C ASP A 136 -16.86 -14.52 4.40
N SER A 137 -16.12 -14.52 3.29
CA SER A 137 -15.33 -15.69 2.86
C SER A 137 -14.14 -15.90 3.78
N LEU A 138 -13.47 -14.82 4.18
CA LEU A 138 -12.40 -14.88 5.18
C LEU A 138 -12.94 -15.40 6.52
N ARG A 139 -14.07 -14.87 7.01
CA ARG A 139 -14.65 -15.33 8.28
C ARG A 139 -14.96 -16.83 8.30
N LYS A 140 -15.43 -17.38 7.17
CA LYS A 140 -15.75 -18.81 7.05
C LYS A 140 -14.53 -19.73 7.10
N THR A 141 -13.34 -19.24 6.79
CA THR A 141 -12.14 -20.09 6.72
C THR A 141 -11.48 -20.27 8.08
N GLY A 142 -11.73 -19.39 9.05
CA GLY A 142 -11.18 -19.46 10.40
C GLY A 142 -9.67 -19.14 10.49
N GLY A 143 -9.05 -18.75 9.38
CA GLY A 143 -7.62 -18.41 9.28
C GLY A 143 -6.94 -19.11 8.10
N LEU A 144 -5.82 -18.56 7.65
CA LEU A 144 -4.96 -19.15 6.61
C LEU A 144 -3.65 -19.66 7.23
N PRO A 145 -3.00 -20.69 6.64
CA PRO A 145 -3.41 -21.42 5.43
C PRO A 145 -4.57 -22.40 5.69
N CYS A 146 -5.54 -22.44 4.77
CA CYS A 146 -6.52 -23.53 4.70
C CYS A 146 -6.32 -24.29 3.39
N LYS A 147 -6.75 -25.56 3.32
CA LYS A 147 -6.50 -26.48 2.18
C LYS A 147 -6.77 -25.90 0.79
N VAL A 148 -7.66 -24.90 0.69
CA VAL A 148 -8.12 -24.30 -0.58
C VAL A 148 -7.48 -22.94 -0.87
N ILE A 149 -7.05 -22.18 0.14
CA ILE A 149 -6.69 -20.74 -0.02
C ILE A 149 -5.19 -20.48 0.13
N ALA A 150 -4.41 -21.44 0.67
CA ALA A 150 -2.95 -21.31 0.74
C ALA A 150 -2.31 -21.02 -0.64
N THR A 151 -2.88 -21.57 -1.71
CA THR A 151 -2.44 -21.36 -3.10
C THR A 151 -2.86 -20.01 -3.67
N VAL A 152 -3.92 -19.39 -3.14
CA VAL A 152 -4.48 -18.14 -3.66
C VAL A 152 -3.65 -16.95 -3.17
N VAL A 153 -3.28 -16.91 -1.88
CA VAL A 153 -2.55 -15.76 -1.31
C VAL A 153 -1.15 -15.59 -1.93
N THR A 154 -0.44 -16.68 -2.23
CA THR A 154 0.86 -16.62 -2.94
C THR A 154 0.73 -16.15 -4.40
N LEU A 155 -0.39 -16.43 -5.08
CA LEU A 155 -0.65 -15.93 -6.45
C LEU A 155 -1.06 -14.45 -6.48
N PHE A 156 -1.67 -13.91 -5.41
CA PHE A 156 -2.02 -12.49 -5.30
C PHE A 156 -0.80 -11.56 -5.34
N TRP A 157 0.36 -12.04 -4.88
CA TRP A 157 1.60 -11.26 -4.79
C TRP A 157 2.22 -10.91 -6.16
N LEU A 158 1.88 -11.60 -7.24
CA LEU A 158 2.67 -11.54 -8.49
C LEU A 158 2.05 -10.73 -9.64
N MET A 159 0.81 -10.24 -9.56
CA MET A 159 0.06 -9.89 -10.78
C MET A 159 -0.62 -8.50 -10.81
N SER A 160 0.09 -7.44 -10.41
CA SER A 160 -0.31 -6.08 -10.85
C SER A 160 0.59 -5.62 -12.00
N PRO A 161 0.23 -5.85 -13.27
CA PRO A 161 1.01 -5.35 -14.40
C PRO A 161 0.94 -3.82 -14.41
N PHE A 162 2.09 -3.16 -14.33
CA PHE A 162 2.20 -1.72 -14.45
C PHE A 162 2.41 -1.30 -15.89
N SER A 163 1.86 -0.14 -16.25
CA SER A 163 2.12 0.53 -17.51
C SER A 163 2.66 1.93 -17.27
N TRP A 164 3.57 2.36 -18.14
CA TRP A 164 4.11 3.71 -18.14
C TRP A 164 3.16 4.62 -18.90
N LYS A 165 2.79 5.75 -18.28
CA LYS A 165 2.17 6.84 -19.02
C LYS A 165 3.28 7.55 -19.81
N LEU A 166 3.44 7.18 -21.07
CA LEU A 166 4.29 7.95 -21.97
C LEU A 166 3.71 9.37 -22.09
N PRO A 167 4.50 10.43 -21.87
CA PRO A 167 4.05 11.78 -22.15
C PRO A 167 3.67 11.88 -23.63
N GLY A 168 2.42 12.26 -23.89
CA GLY A 168 1.90 12.39 -25.24
C GLY A 168 2.61 13.50 -26.00
N SER A 169 3.55 13.12 -26.87
CA SER A 169 3.93 13.75 -28.15
C SER A 169 5.38 13.40 -28.51
N PHE A 170 5.61 12.16 -28.94
CA PHE A 170 6.76 11.92 -29.80
C PHE A 170 6.39 12.40 -31.22
N PRO A 171 7.14 13.33 -31.83
CA PRO A 171 6.96 13.61 -33.24
C PRO A 171 7.17 12.30 -34.01
N ARG A 172 6.16 11.92 -34.77
CA ARG A 172 6.14 10.74 -35.62
C ARG A 172 7.30 10.86 -36.61
N ILE A 173 8.42 10.19 -36.33
CA ILE A 173 9.49 10.04 -37.31
C ILE A 173 8.88 9.26 -38.46
N ARG A 174 8.53 9.97 -39.55
CA ARG A 174 8.14 9.32 -40.80
C ARG A 174 9.32 8.46 -41.20
N LYS A 175 9.09 7.15 -41.33
CA LYS A 175 10.04 6.23 -41.97
C LYS A 175 10.38 6.83 -43.34
N LYS A 176 11.56 7.42 -43.48
CA LYS A 176 12.10 7.71 -44.81
C LYS A 176 12.42 6.35 -45.43
N ASN A 177 11.81 6.06 -46.56
CA ASN A 177 12.10 4.86 -47.34
C ASN A 177 13.60 4.86 -47.69
N ILE A 178 14.31 3.83 -47.24
CA ILE A 178 15.75 3.63 -47.48
C ILE A 178 16.05 3.42 -48.98
N ALA A 179 15.01 3.23 -49.82
CA ALA A 179 15.15 3.06 -51.26
C ALA A 179 15.46 4.36 -52.04
N GLU A 180 15.13 5.56 -51.52
CA GLU A 180 15.37 6.82 -52.24
C GLU A 180 16.75 7.43 -51.98
N SER A 181 17.47 7.04 -50.91
CA SER A 181 18.83 7.55 -50.66
C SER A 181 19.92 6.86 -51.48
N LEU A 182 19.61 5.75 -52.15
CA LEU A 182 20.57 5.02 -52.99
C LEU A 182 20.54 5.44 -54.48
N LEU A 183 19.49 6.12 -54.94
CA LEU A 183 19.38 6.61 -56.31
C LEU A 183 19.98 8.03 -56.52
N LEU A 184 20.30 8.74 -55.45
CA LEU A 184 20.96 10.06 -55.49
C LEU A 184 22.49 10.00 -55.35
N SER A 185 23.07 8.80 -55.15
CA SER A 185 24.53 8.62 -54.97
C SER A 185 25.26 8.24 -56.26
N THR A 186 24.55 7.80 -57.31
CA THR A 186 25.18 7.28 -58.54
C THR A 186 25.09 8.20 -59.77
N SER A 187 24.55 9.41 -59.64
CA SER A 187 24.39 10.36 -60.75
C SER A 187 25.35 11.56 -60.73
N SER A 188 26.34 11.60 -59.83
CA SER A 188 27.30 12.71 -59.75
C SER A 188 28.76 12.26 -59.71
N LEU A 189 29.15 11.39 -60.64
CA LEU A 189 30.55 11.21 -61.06
C LEU A 189 30.57 11.01 -62.59
N LYS A 190 30.51 12.12 -63.33
CA LYS A 190 31.02 12.27 -64.69
C LYS A 190 31.70 13.62 -64.77
#